data_AF-A0A2V9AM26-F1
#
_entry.id   AF-A0A2V9AM26-F1
#
_cell.length_a   1.000
_cell.length_b   1.000
_cell.length_c   1.000
_cell.angle_alpha   90.00
_cell.angle_beta   90.00
_cell.angle_gamma   90.00
#
_symmetry.space_group_name_H-M   'P 1'
#
loop_
_entity.id
_entity.type
_entity.pdbx_description
1 polymer ?
#
loop_
_entity_poly.entity_id
_entity_poly.type
_entity_poly.pdbx_seq_one_letter_code
_entity_poly.pdbx_strand_id
1 'polypeptide(L)'
;MPLVKPIKRIVVGAKVLRHPKLPSNGAVEHPTKCGTIDRAGMDAETNDPAGVLIHDHQDLFDPVAGSFIETLAECAARNAAIIEYGWLSADPTPFPLFSAFQKALTVRGYTLHEFVTDPVLRPKAERFVYDHLEQGELKPKIDRTFPLAQIIEAHRYLESNQQVGKVVVTVP
;
A
#
# COMPACT_ATOMS: atom_id res chain seq x y z
N MET A 1 -2.10 33.83 15.71
CA MET A 1 -1.76 32.66 14.87
C MET A 1 -0.58 31.96 15.52
N PRO A 2 -0.64 30.68 15.91
CA PRO A 2 0.52 30.04 16.51
C PRO A 2 1.56 29.81 15.40
N LEU A 3 2.78 30.26 15.67
CA LEU A 3 3.95 30.12 14.80
C LEU A 3 4.21 28.62 14.56
N VAL A 4 4.02 28.19 13.31
CA VAL A 4 4.41 26.86 12.85
C VAL A 4 5.92 26.74 13.06
N LYS A 5 6.36 25.77 13.87
CA LYS A 5 7.79 25.51 14.12
C LYS A 5 8.50 25.24 12.79
N PRO A 6 9.77 25.67 12.61
CA PRO A 6 10.52 25.41 11.38
C PRO A 6 10.59 23.90 11.10
N ILE A 7 10.23 23.49 9.89
CA ILE A 7 10.34 22.09 9.44
C ILE A 7 11.83 21.77 9.32
N LYS A 8 12.41 21.10 10.33
CA LYS A 8 13.84 20.76 10.38
C LYS A 8 14.25 19.57 9.50
N ARG A 9 13.27 18.80 9.00
CA ARG A 9 13.49 17.59 8.19
C ARG A 9 12.35 17.43 7.19
N ILE A 10 12.69 17.19 5.93
CA ILE A 10 11.75 16.83 4.88
C ILE A 10 11.92 15.33 4.61
N VAL A 11 10.82 14.58 4.71
CA VAL A 11 10.80 13.14 4.43
C VAL A 11 10.32 12.94 3.00
N VAL A 12 11.10 12.25 2.18
CA VAL A 12 10.76 11.97 0.78
C VAL A 12 10.59 10.45 0.60
N GLY A 13 9.47 10.06 -0.03
CA GLY A 13 9.22 8.69 -0.49
C GLY A 13 8.20 7.90 0.35
N ALA A 14 7.27 7.23 -0.34
CA ALA A 14 6.47 6.13 0.19
C ALA A 14 7.14 4.80 -0.19
N LYS A 15 7.05 3.79 0.68
CA LYS A 15 7.61 2.46 0.45
C LYS A 15 6.47 1.48 0.21
N VAL A 16 6.58 0.68 -0.84
CA VAL A 16 5.81 -0.57 -1.00
C VAL A 16 6.63 -1.70 -0.39
N LEU A 17 6.09 -2.39 0.61
CA LEU A 17 6.71 -3.58 1.16
C LEU A 17 6.45 -4.75 0.21
N ARG A 18 7.44 -5.17 -0.57
CA ARG A 18 7.37 -6.42 -1.35
C ARG A 18 7.65 -7.63 -0.44
N HIS A 19 6.83 -8.67 -0.58
CA HIS A 19 6.98 -9.93 0.15
C HIS A 19 8.24 -10.69 -0.33
N PRO A 20 9.04 -11.34 0.54
CA PRO A 20 10.34 -11.93 0.20
C PRO A 20 10.33 -13.13 -0.77
N LYS A 21 9.17 -13.58 -1.27
CA LYS A 21 9.02 -14.82 -2.05
C LYS A 21 8.75 -14.63 -3.55
N LEU A 22 8.72 -13.41 -4.07
CA LEU A 22 8.52 -13.20 -5.52
C LEU A 22 9.88 -13.05 -6.22
N PRO A 23 10.29 -13.99 -7.08
CA PRO A 23 11.54 -13.90 -7.80
C PRO A 23 11.50 -12.74 -8.80
N SER A 24 12.59 -11.97 -8.85
CA SER A 24 12.90 -11.02 -9.91
C SER A 24 13.22 -11.81 -11.17
N ASN A 25 12.32 -11.87 -12.13
CA ASN A 25 12.62 -11.82 -13.56
C ASN A 25 11.30 -11.87 -14.34
N GLY A 26 11.14 -10.93 -15.27
CA GLY A 26 9.99 -10.87 -16.15
C GLY A 26 9.88 -12.12 -17.01
N ALA A 27 8.83 -12.90 -16.75
CA ALA A 27 8.09 -13.74 -17.69
C ALA A 27 6.96 -14.40 -16.89
N VAL A 28 5.71 -14.10 -17.22
CA VAL A 28 4.59 -14.97 -16.84
C VAL A 28 4.07 -15.53 -18.16
N GLU A 29 4.49 -16.76 -18.48
CA GLU A 29 3.77 -17.56 -19.46
C GLU A 29 2.39 -17.86 -18.90
N HIS A 30 1.38 -17.61 -19.71
CA HIS A 30 -0.04 -17.69 -19.38
C HIS A 30 -0.53 -19.13 -19.60
N PRO A 31 -0.85 -19.92 -18.56
CA PRO A 31 -1.29 -21.28 -18.74
C PRO A 31 -2.74 -21.39 -18.29
N THR A 32 -3.69 -21.04 -19.15
CA THR A 32 -4.99 -21.73 -19.26
C THR A 32 -5.90 -21.01 -20.26
N LYS A 33 -6.10 -21.63 -21.43
CA LYS A 33 -7.45 -21.69 -22.00
C LYS A 33 -8.26 -22.55 -21.04
N CYS A 34 -9.28 -22.01 -20.40
CA CYS A 34 -10.29 -22.82 -19.73
C CYS A 34 -11.66 -22.52 -20.33
N GLY A 35 -12.35 -23.58 -20.74
CA GLY A 35 -13.67 -23.54 -21.36
C GLY A 35 -14.80 -23.22 -20.40
N THR A 36 -16.01 -23.36 -20.92
CA THR A 36 -17.30 -23.02 -20.29
C THR A 36 -17.44 -23.57 -18.88
N ILE A 37 -17.86 -22.70 -17.95
CA ILE A 37 -17.99 -22.99 -16.52
C ILE A 37 -19.30 -23.75 -16.26
N ASP A 38 -19.20 -24.96 -15.71
CA ASP A 38 -20.33 -25.68 -15.10
C ASP A 38 -20.57 -25.14 -13.67
N ARG A 39 -21.83 -24.84 -13.36
CA ARG A 39 -22.29 -24.14 -12.15
C ARG A 39 -22.58 -25.05 -10.96
N ALA A 40 -22.32 -26.35 -11.04
CA ALA A 40 -22.74 -27.33 -10.04
C ALA A 40 -21.81 -27.52 -8.82
N GLY A 41 -20.71 -26.77 -8.69
CA GLY A 41 -19.68 -26.99 -7.66
C GLY A 41 -19.53 -25.90 -6.61
N MET A 42 -20.59 -25.13 -6.30
CA MET A 42 -20.48 -23.97 -5.39
C MET A 42 -20.50 -24.32 -3.88
N ASP A 43 -20.49 -25.61 -3.53
CA ASP A 43 -20.40 -26.10 -2.15
C ASP A 43 -19.32 -27.21 -2.07
N ALA A 44 -18.04 -26.83 -1.95
CA ALA A 44 -16.99 -27.75 -1.54
C ALA A 44 -15.89 -27.01 -0.77
N GLU A 45 -15.53 -27.60 0.36
CA GLU A 45 -14.80 -27.00 1.47
C GLU A 45 -13.35 -26.56 1.18
N THR A 46 -12.98 -25.56 1.97
CA THR A 46 -11.62 -25.06 2.29
C THR A 46 -10.67 -26.17 2.75
N ASN A 47 -9.59 -26.44 1.99
CA ASN A 47 -8.33 -26.94 2.55
C ASN A 47 -7.16 -26.91 1.53
N ASP A 48 -6.69 -25.71 1.17
CA ASP A 48 -5.35 -25.54 0.59
C ASP A 48 -4.40 -24.91 1.63
N PRO A 49 -3.41 -25.65 2.15
CA PRO A 49 -2.45 -25.12 3.13
C PRO A 49 -1.41 -24.14 2.54
N ALA A 50 -1.44 -23.85 1.23
CA ALA A 50 -0.60 -22.82 0.61
C ALA A 50 -1.28 -21.44 0.50
N GLY A 51 -2.60 -21.37 0.72
CA GLY A 51 -3.34 -20.11 0.81
C GLY A 51 -3.26 -19.57 2.23
N VAL A 52 -2.43 -18.56 2.47
CA VAL A 52 -2.58 -17.74 3.69
C VAL A 52 -3.94 -17.05 3.57
N LEU A 53 -4.96 -17.64 4.18
CA LEU A 53 -6.23 -16.99 4.46
C LEU A 53 -5.89 -15.74 5.26
N ILE A 54 -5.90 -14.59 4.62
CA ILE A 54 -5.88 -13.33 5.34
C ILE A 54 -7.19 -13.32 6.13
N HIS A 55 -7.08 -13.41 7.47
CA HIS A 55 -8.21 -13.54 8.39
C HIS A 55 -9.32 -12.53 8.10
N ASP A 56 -10.56 -12.90 8.45
CA ASP A 56 -11.74 -12.02 8.40
C ASP A 56 -11.38 -10.60 8.88
N HIS A 57 -11.65 -9.59 8.04
CA HIS A 57 -11.51 -8.15 8.29
C HIS A 57 -10.14 -7.45 8.04
N GLN A 58 -9.16 -8.09 7.41
CA GLN A 58 -7.97 -7.33 6.98
C GLN A 58 -8.23 -6.62 5.65
N ASP A 59 -8.28 -5.29 5.68
CA ASP A 59 -8.28 -4.46 4.48
C ASP A 59 -6.91 -4.53 3.79
N LEU A 60 -6.92 -4.57 2.46
CA LEU A 60 -5.73 -4.61 1.63
C LEU A 60 -5.38 -3.18 1.23
N PHE A 61 -4.12 -2.77 1.39
CA PHE A 61 -3.66 -1.43 1.00
C PHE A 61 -2.80 -1.53 -0.25
N ASP A 62 -3.29 -0.98 -1.37
CA ASP A 62 -2.60 -1.03 -2.65
C ASP A 62 -1.93 0.32 -3.01
N PRO A 63 -0.58 0.39 -3.01
CA PRO A 63 0.15 1.52 -3.54
C PRO A 63 0.49 1.41 -5.03
N VAL A 64 0.26 0.25 -5.65
CA VAL A 64 0.70 -0.07 -7.01
C VAL A 64 -0.39 0.23 -8.01
N ALA A 65 -1.62 -0.21 -7.74
CA ALA A 65 -2.74 -0.19 -8.66
C ALA A 65 -2.44 -0.95 -9.97
N GLY A 66 -3.14 -0.63 -11.05
CA GLY A 66 -3.04 -1.36 -12.33
C GLY A 66 -3.75 -2.72 -12.27
N SER A 67 -3.33 -3.69 -13.09
CA SER A 67 -3.94 -5.03 -13.09
C SER A 67 -3.73 -5.83 -11.80
N PHE A 68 -2.82 -5.39 -10.92
CA PHE A 68 -2.53 -6.08 -9.66
C PHE A 68 -3.74 -6.15 -8.71
N ILE A 69 -4.69 -5.22 -8.86
CA ILE A 69 -5.95 -5.21 -8.12
C ILE A 69 -6.76 -6.51 -8.28
N GLU A 70 -6.66 -7.19 -9.43
CA GLU A 70 -7.36 -8.45 -9.66
C GLU A 70 -6.81 -9.56 -8.76
N THR A 71 -5.47 -9.64 -8.64
CA THR A 71 -4.81 -10.55 -7.70
C THR A 71 -5.16 -10.22 -6.25
N LEU A 72 -5.21 -8.93 -5.88
CA LEU A 72 -5.63 -8.54 -4.54
C LEU A 72 -7.07 -8.97 -4.25
N ALA A 73 -7.99 -8.82 -5.21
CA ALA A 73 -9.38 -9.25 -5.06
C ALA A 73 -9.53 -10.78 -4.97
N GLU A 74 -8.71 -11.53 -5.69
CA GLU A 74 -8.63 -13.00 -5.60
C GLU A 74 -8.09 -13.47 -4.24
N CYS A 75 -7.16 -12.74 -3.62
CA CYS A 75 -6.63 -13.07 -2.30
C CYS A 75 -7.46 -12.50 -1.13
N ALA A 76 -8.29 -11.49 -1.39
CA ALA A 76 -9.08 -10.83 -0.35
C ALA A 76 -10.07 -11.78 0.35
N ALA A 77 -10.27 -11.57 1.65
CA ALA A 77 -11.30 -12.22 2.42
C ALA A 77 -12.71 -11.72 2.04
N ARG A 78 -13.75 -12.43 2.46
CA ARG A 78 -15.13 -11.96 2.29
C ARG A 78 -15.33 -10.66 3.09
N ASN A 79 -16.02 -9.69 2.48
CA ASN A 79 -16.30 -8.36 3.01
C ASN A 79 -15.06 -7.48 3.25
N ALA A 80 -13.89 -7.83 2.69
CA ALA A 80 -12.70 -7.00 2.82
C ALA A 80 -12.79 -5.72 1.97
N ALA A 81 -12.11 -4.65 2.41
CA ALA A 81 -11.87 -3.49 1.56
C ALA A 81 -10.48 -3.56 0.91
N ILE A 82 -10.41 -3.16 -0.36
CA ILE A 82 -9.17 -2.81 -1.06
C ILE A 82 -9.08 -1.29 -1.08
N ILE A 83 -8.07 -0.76 -0.40
CA ILE A 83 -7.79 0.67 -0.27
C ILE A 83 -6.68 1.03 -1.25
N GLU A 84 -7.08 1.61 -2.38
CA GLU A 84 -6.19 2.14 -3.41
C GLU A 84 -5.65 3.50 -2.94
N TYR A 85 -4.35 3.60 -2.65
CA TYR A 85 -3.73 4.83 -2.15
C TYR A 85 -2.49 5.28 -2.93
N GLY A 86 -2.11 4.56 -3.98
CA GLY A 86 -0.99 4.91 -4.84
C GLY A 86 -1.22 4.47 -6.28
N TRP A 87 -0.36 4.97 -7.17
CA TRP A 87 -0.38 4.66 -8.59
C TRP A 87 1.07 4.54 -9.07
N LEU A 88 1.66 3.36 -8.87
CA LEU A 88 3.03 3.06 -9.31
C LEU A 88 3.07 2.29 -10.63
N SER A 89 1.98 1.60 -10.97
CA SER A 89 1.76 1.12 -12.34
C SER A 89 1.24 2.27 -13.21
N ALA A 90 1.62 2.30 -14.49
CA ALA A 90 1.02 3.20 -15.47
C ALA A 90 -0.24 2.61 -16.12
N ASP A 91 -0.54 1.34 -15.84
CA ASP A 91 -1.64 0.62 -16.45
C ASP A 91 -3.01 1.03 -15.86
N PRO A 92 -4.11 0.83 -16.61
CA PRO A 92 -5.46 0.94 -16.06
C PRO A 92 -5.66 0.01 -14.87
N THR A 93 -6.45 0.48 -13.89
CA THR A 93 -6.84 -0.31 -12.71
C THR A 93 -8.28 -0.80 -12.92
N PRO A 94 -8.50 -2.02 -13.44
CA PRO A 94 -9.84 -2.54 -13.70
C PRO A 94 -10.58 -2.81 -12.39
N PHE A 95 -11.88 -2.54 -12.36
CA PHE A 95 -12.69 -2.95 -11.22
C PHE A 95 -12.88 -4.47 -11.22
N PRO A 96 -12.50 -5.20 -10.15
CA PRO A 96 -12.52 -6.66 -10.11
C PRO A 96 -13.96 -7.19 -9.87
N LEU A 97 -14.83 -7.03 -10.86
CA LEU A 97 -16.28 -7.15 -10.75
C LEU A 97 -16.75 -8.49 -10.14
N PHE A 98 -16.24 -9.62 -10.65
CA PHE A 98 -16.69 -10.94 -10.21
C PHE A 98 -16.25 -11.24 -8.78
N SER A 99 -14.99 -10.97 -8.44
CA SER A 99 -14.46 -11.12 -7.08
C SER A 99 -15.21 -10.20 -6.11
N ALA A 100 -15.48 -8.96 -6.52
CA ALA A 100 -16.26 -8.01 -5.72
C ALA A 100 -17.66 -8.54 -5.41
N PHE A 101 -18.36 -9.14 -6.38
CA PHE A 101 -19.68 -9.75 -6.14
C PHE A 101 -19.62 -11.00 -5.27
N GLN A 102 -18.70 -11.93 -5.55
CA GLN A 102 -18.61 -13.20 -4.82
C GLN A 102 -18.24 -13.00 -3.36
N LYS A 103 -17.36 -12.03 -3.12
CA LYS A 103 -16.77 -11.78 -1.80
C LYS A 103 -17.32 -10.53 -1.13
N ALA A 104 -18.28 -9.83 -1.71
CA ALA A 104 -18.81 -8.56 -1.19
C ALA A 104 -17.71 -7.53 -0.88
N LEU A 105 -16.75 -7.37 -1.80
CA LEU A 105 -15.60 -6.48 -1.60
C LEU A 105 -16.01 -5.01 -1.72
N THR A 106 -15.32 -4.16 -0.96
CA THR A 106 -15.29 -2.72 -1.20
C THR A 106 -13.99 -2.36 -1.89
N VAL A 107 -14.02 -1.57 -2.96
CA VAL A 107 -12.82 -0.94 -3.53
C VAL A 107 -12.93 0.56 -3.29
N ARG A 108 -11.94 1.15 -2.63
CA ARG A 108 -11.97 2.57 -2.26
C ARG A 108 -10.66 3.24 -2.60
N GLY A 109 -10.74 4.30 -3.40
CA GLY A 109 -9.67 5.28 -3.50
C GLY A 109 -9.52 6.06 -2.20
N TYR A 110 -8.29 6.24 -1.74
CA TYR A 110 -7.96 7.00 -0.55
C TYR A 110 -6.83 7.98 -0.84
N THR A 111 -7.03 9.22 -0.41
CA THR A 111 -5.96 10.22 -0.40
C THR A 111 -5.79 10.82 0.98
N LEU A 112 -4.55 11.15 1.34
CA LEU A 112 -4.23 11.84 2.59
C LEU A 112 -5.03 13.15 2.75
N HIS A 113 -5.34 13.80 1.62
CA HIS A 113 -6.07 15.07 1.54
C HIS A 113 -7.48 15.01 2.15
N GLU A 114 -8.11 13.83 2.22
CA GLU A 114 -9.44 13.64 2.81
C GLU A 114 -9.49 14.03 4.30
N PHE A 115 -8.38 13.94 5.03
CA PHE A 115 -8.36 14.27 6.46
C PHE A 115 -7.38 15.38 6.84
N VAL A 116 -6.28 15.59 6.08
CA VAL A 116 -5.35 16.70 6.41
C VAL A 116 -5.90 18.08 6.08
N THR A 117 -6.98 18.14 5.30
CA THR A 117 -7.72 19.40 5.03
C THR A 117 -8.88 19.62 6.01
N ASP A 118 -9.26 18.60 6.77
CA ASP A 118 -10.34 18.68 7.75
C ASP A 118 -9.83 19.32 9.06
N PRO A 119 -10.38 20.47 9.50
CA PRO A 119 -9.90 21.19 10.67
C PRO A 119 -10.18 20.47 12.00
N VAL A 120 -11.09 19.49 12.01
CA VAL A 120 -11.46 18.68 13.18
C VAL A 120 -10.65 17.39 13.24
N LEU A 121 -10.46 16.72 12.10
CA LEU A 121 -9.76 15.42 12.05
C LEU A 121 -8.24 15.59 12.07
N ARG A 122 -7.71 16.59 11.38
CA ARG A 122 -6.26 16.81 11.29
C ARG A 122 -5.58 16.91 12.67
N PRO A 123 -6.04 17.74 13.63
CA PRO A 123 -5.36 17.85 14.93
C PRO A 123 -5.38 16.54 15.72
N LYS A 124 -6.44 15.73 15.57
CA LYS A 124 -6.55 14.41 16.21
C LYS A 124 -5.52 13.44 15.64
N ALA A 125 -5.39 13.40 14.31
CA ALA A 125 -4.43 12.56 13.62
C ALA A 125 -2.98 12.96 13.95
N GLU A 126 -2.68 14.27 13.92
CA GLU A 126 -1.37 14.78 14.31
C GLU A 126 -1.01 14.39 15.74
N ARG A 127 -1.94 14.62 16.69
CA ARG A 127 -1.73 14.25 18.10
C ARG A 127 -1.49 12.76 18.26
N PHE A 128 -2.28 11.91 17.62
CA PHE A 128 -2.08 10.47 17.65
C PHE A 128 -0.65 10.11 17.22
N VAL A 129 -0.20 10.63 16.07
CA VAL A 129 1.15 10.34 15.55
C VAL A 129 2.23 10.85 16.51
N TYR A 130 2.14 12.08 17.02
CA TYR A 130 3.16 12.64 17.91
C TYR A 130 3.22 11.90 19.26
N ASP A 131 2.08 11.64 19.89
CA ASP A 131 2.02 10.95 21.18
C ASP A 131 2.68 9.57 21.09
N HIS A 132 2.39 8.80 20.03
CA HIS A 132 2.96 7.45 19.86
C HIS A 132 4.43 7.48 19.39
N LEU A 133 4.89 8.55 18.73
CA LEU A 133 6.32 8.76 18.45
C LEU A 133 7.09 9.05 19.74
N GLU A 134 6.55 9.92 20.61
CA GLU A 134 7.16 10.27 21.90
C GLU A 134 7.23 9.08 22.85
N GLN A 135 6.19 8.24 22.86
CA GLN A 135 6.14 6.99 23.63
C GLN A 135 7.03 5.89 23.04
N GLY A 136 7.54 6.07 21.81
CA GLY A 136 8.35 5.09 21.11
C GLY A 136 7.57 3.88 20.58
N GLU A 137 6.24 3.96 20.54
CA GLU A 137 5.38 2.92 19.94
C GLU A 137 5.43 2.98 18.41
N LEU A 138 5.48 4.19 17.84
CA LEU A 138 5.81 4.41 16.44
C LEU A 138 7.31 4.63 16.29
N LYS A 139 7.97 3.75 15.52
CA LYS A 139 9.42 3.81 15.25
C LYS A 139 9.68 3.96 13.76
N PRO A 140 9.82 5.19 13.22
CA PRO A 140 10.14 5.39 11.82
C PRO A 140 11.48 4.73 11.48
N LYS A 141 11.48 3.82 10.51
CA LYS A 141 12.71 3.28 9.97
C LYS A 141 13.33 4.29 9.00
N ILE A 142 14.39 4.96 9.44
CA ILE A 142 15.21 5.80 8.57
C ILE A 142 16.22 4.91 7.88
N ASP A 143 16.21 4.97 6.56
CA ASP A 143 17.12 4.16 5.74
C ASP A 143 18.40 4.94 5.43
N ARG A 144 18.26 6.19 5.01
CA ARG A 144 19.38 7.07 4.71
C ARG A 144 19.04 8.53 4.98
N THR A 145 20.04 9.30 5.36
CA THR A 145 19.94 10.75 5.54
C THR A 145 20.89 11.46 4.59
N PHE A 146 20.41 12.49 3.91
CA PHE A 146 21.21 13.34 3.01
C PHE A 146 21.11 14.81 3.46
N PRO A 147 22.19 15.60 3.44
CA PRO A 147 22.05 17.05 3.52
C PRO A 147 21.34 17.57 2.27
N LEU A 148 20.64 18.71 2.39
CA LEU A 148 19.95 19.35 1.25
C LEU A 148 20.87 19.59 0.05
N ALA A 149 22.16 19.87 0.29
CA ALA A 149 23.17 20.02 -0.77
C ALA A 149 23.35 18.76 -1.65
N GLN A 150 22.94 17.59 -1.17
CA GLN A 150 23.00 16.31 -1.87
C GLN A 150 21.62 15.83 -2.35
N ILE A 151 20.68 16.76 -2.58
CA ILE A 151 19.32 16.42 -2.98
C ILE A 151 19.28 15.57 -4.27
N ILE A 152 20.22 15.77 -5.20
CA ILE A 152 20.32 14.98 -6.42
C ILE A 152 20.64 13.51 -6.08
N GLU A 153 21.57 13.25 -5.18
CA GLU A 153 21.91 11.89 -4.75
C GLU A 153 20.76 11.25 -3.96
N ALA A 154 20.03 12.03 -3.17
CA ALA A 154 18.84 11.55 -2.48
C ALA A 154 17.76 11.04 -3.47
N HIS A 155 17.55 11.76 -4.58
CA HIS A 155 16.61 11.34 -5.63
C HIS A 155 17.11 10.12 -6.39
N ARG A 156 18.39 10.10 -6.82
CA ARG A 156 18.97 8.92 -7.47
C ARG A 156 18.87 7.67 -6.61
N TYR A 157 19.08 7.82 -5.30
CA TYR A 157 18.90 6.71 -4.36
C TYR A 157 17.44 6.25 -4.29
N LEU A 158 16.48 7.17 -4.23
CA LEU A 158 15.06 6.86 -4.23
C LEU A 158 14.61 6.14 -5.52
N GLU A 159 15.12 6.58 -6.68
CA GLU A 159 14.83 6.02 -8.00
C GLU A 159 15.43 4.62 -8.19
N SER A 160 16.52 4.30 -7.46
CA SER A 160 17.11 2.96 -7.47
C SER A 160 16.18 1.88 -6.91
N ASN A 161 15.10 2.25 -6.22
CA ASN A 161 14.18 1.35 -5.52
C ASN A 161 14.86 0.44 -4.46
N GLN A 162 16.10 0.76 -4.06
CA GLN A 162 16.82 0.01 -3.02
C GLN A 162 16.42 0.43 -1.60
N GLN A 163 15.60 1.48 -1.44
CA GLN A 163 15.32 2.02 -0.12
C GLN A 163 14.51 1.07 0.77
N VAL A 164 14.97 0.88 2.01
CA VAL A 164 14.27 0.11 3.05
C VAL A 164 13.97 0.99 4.25
N GLY A 165 13.02 1.91 4.06
CA GLY A 165 12.60 2.87 5.08
C GLY A 165 12.36 4.23 4.44
N LYS A 166 12.47 5.28 5.23
CA LYS A 166 12.36 6.67 4.76
C LYS A 166 13.74 7.26 4.47
N VAL A 167 13.83 7.95 3.34
CA VAL A 167 14.95 8.84 3.04
C VAL A 167 14.65 10.21 3.67
N VAL A 168 15.59 10.71 4.46
CA VAL A 168 15.47 11.99 5.17
C VAL A 168 16.42 13.00 4.56
N VAL A 169 15.91 14.20 4.26
CA VAL A 169 16.75 15.33 3.88
C VAL A 169 16.85 16.30 5.06
N THR A 170 18.08 16.64 5.46
CA THR A 170 18.35 17.62 6.51
C THR A 170 18.60 19.00 5.91
N VAL A 171 18.05 20.00 6.59
CA VAL A 171 18.30 21.43 6.30
C VAL A 171 19.13 22.03 7.44
N PRO A 172 19.95 23.07 7.18
CA PRO A 172 20.67 23.81 8.22
C PRO A 172 19.74 24.39 9.29
#